data_AF-A0A955U0P3-F1
#
_entry.id   AF-A0A955U0P3-F1
#
_cell.length_a   1.000
_cell.length_b   1.000
_cell.length_c   1.000
_cell.angle_alpha   90.00
_cell.angle_beta   90.00
_cell.angle_gamma   90.00
#
_symmetry.space_group_name_H-M   'P 1'
#
loop_
_entity.id
_entity.type
_entity.pdbx_description
1 polymer ?
#
loop_
_entity_poly.entity_id
_entity_poly.type
_entity_poly.pdbx_seq_one_letter_code
_entity_poly.pdbx_strand_id
1 'polypeptide(L)'
;MPKPAYVKNGLRLIKGPNPGNEHRVRALQHDLRALGYLRKGIDGDFGSGTHKAIMALQYDLLHNHGDSTRSDGSAPIAIGDFNKGRVTEINGELDQNLAACVVDLMDCEEFPKIPRADDPRQENRDFVQQMAAMKSKKVPIPFLMAILKQESGLSHFNVPRPGDDDTFVIVGLDTNASEKFIVTSRGYGAGQYTLFHHPPTPKEHESYIKDWKKNLKHAIDELRGKFDHFVNGPTGSTRADDRQQEAGDGPLRFCKYDEADPRYLNDCRQCAREVGSTDIEDGVTRLHPGTRHVFKPTQYYAKASYQAVPTRKNFECDWPYAIRRYNGSGINSYHYQARILLNLKKI
;
A
#
# COMPACT_ATOMS: atom_id res chain seq x y z
N MET A 1 14.79 -9.91 -25.50
CA MET A 1 15.45 -8.64 -25.12
C MET A 1 16.97 -8.84 -25.11
N PRO A 2 17.83 -7.80 -25.13
CA PRO A 2 19.26 -7.99 -24.91
C PRO A 2 19.51 -8.66 -23.54
N LYS A 3 20.50 -9.56 -23.49
CA LYS A 3 20.82 -10.33 -22.30
C LYS A 3 21.22 -9.40 -21.14
N PRO A 4 20.60 -9.51 -19.94
CA PRO A 4 20.93 -8.63 -18.82
C PRO A 4 22.40 -8.74 -18.38
N ALA A 5 22.96 -7.63 -17.90
CA ALA A 5 24.38 -7.53 -17.54
C ALA A 5 24.83 -8.50 -16.42
N TYR A 6 23.89 -8.94 -15.59
CA TYR A 6 24.14 -9.93 -14.54
C TYR A 6 24.14 -11.37 -15.06
N VAL A 7 23.81 -11.66 -16.32
CA VAL A 7 23.83 -13.05 -16.82
C VAL A 7 25.22 -13.41 -17.36
N LYS A 8 26.04 -14.00 -16.50
CA LYS A 8 27.44 -14.38 -16.79
C LYS A 8 27.77 -15.76 -16.22
N ASN A 9 28.64 -16.51 -16.90
CA ASN A 9 29.17 -17.76 -16.37
C ASN A 9 29.94 -17.51 -15.07
N GLY A 10 29.70 -18.35 -14.05
CA GLY A 10 30.31 -18.18 -12.74
C GLY A 10 29.88 -16.92 -12.00
N LEU A 11 28.70 -16.36 -12.34
CA LEU A 11 28.12 -15.25 -11.60
C LEU A 11 27.91 -15.65 -10.14
N ARG A 12 28.34 -14.76 -9.25
CA ARG A 12 27.93 -14.77 -7.85
C ARG A 12 27.91 -13.34 -7.33
N LEU A 13 26.74 -12.83 -6.99
CA LEU A 13 26.55 -11.55 -6.30
C LEU A 13 25.95 -11.81 -4.93
N ILE A 14 26.57 -11.20 -3.92
CA ILE A 14 26.17 -11.31 -2.52
C ILE A 14 26.04 -9.92 -1.92
N LYS A 15 25.34 -9.83 -0.79
CA LYS A 15 25.18 -8.58 -0.06
C LYS A 15 26.53 -8.03 0.40
N GLY A 16 26.78 -6.76 0.11
CA GLY A 16 28.00 -6.06 0.52
C GLY A 16 28.49 -5.06 -0.52
N PRO A 17 29.46 -4.20 -0.16
CA PRO A 17 30.01 -3.23 -1.09
C PRO A 17 30.82 -3.94 -2.18
N ASN A 18 30.45 -3.72 -3.44
CA ASN A 18 31.22 -4.17 -4.58
C ASN A 18 31.02 -3.24 -5.78
N PRO A 19 31.77 -2.12 -5.85
CA PRO A 19 31.60 -1.12 -6.90
C PRO A 19 31.76 -1.68 -8.32
N GLY A 20 32.59 -2.71 -8.51
CA GLY A 20 32.79 -3.37 -9.81
C GLY A 20 31.55 -4.12 -10.34
N ASN A 21 30.51 -4.25 -9.52
CA ASN A 21 29.25 -4.90 -9.87
C ASN A 21 28.04 -3.95 -9.91
N GLU A 22 28.22 -2.65 -9.70
CA GLU A 22 27.13 -1.67 -9.65
C GLU A 22 26.16 -1.82 -10.83
N HIS A 23 26.67 -1.81 -12.07
CA HIS A 23 25.85 -1.94 -13.27
C HIS A 23 25.07 -3.27 -13.33
N ARG A 24 25.64 -4.37 -12.83
CA ARG A 24 24.96 -5.68 -12.77
C ARG A 24 23.86 -5.70 -11.73
N VAL A 25 24.14 -5.13 -10.56
CA VAL A 25 23.17 -5.02 -9.47
C VAL A 25 22.03 -4.11 -9.88
N ARG A 26 22.31 -2.99 -10.54
CA ARG A 26 21.31 -2.07 -11.09
C ARG A 26 20.38 -2.78 -12.08
N ALA A 27 20.95 -3.54 -13.02
CA ALA A 27 20.16 -4.37 -13.94
C ALA A 27 19.29 -5.42 -13.22
N LEU A 28 19.84 -6.10 -12.20
CA LEU A 28 19.09 -7.03 -11.37
C LEU A 28 17.95 -6.34 -10.61
N GLN A 29 18.20 -5.17 -10.03
CA GLN A 29 17.20 -4.40 -9.30
C GLN A 29 16.05 -3.96 -10.21
N HIS A 30 16.32 -3.56 -11.46
CA HIS A 30 15.28 -3.29 -12.45
C HIS A 30 14.36 -4.51 -12.65
N ASP A 31 14.93 -5.69 -12.84
CA ASP A 31 14.14 -6.90 -13.05
C ASP A 31 13.40 -7.32 -11.78
N LEU A 32 14.01 -7.22 -10.59
CA LEU A 32 13.33 -7.46 -9.32
C LEU A 32 12.22 -6.44 -9.03
N ARG A 33 12.33 -5.18 -9.50
CA ARG A 33 11.23 -4.20 -9.44
C ARG A 33 10.10 -4.59 -10.39
N ALA A 34 10.44 -4.96 -11.63
CA ALA A 34 9.48 -5.39 -12.64
C ALA A 34 8.72 -6.66 -12.22
N LEU A 35 9.39 -7.58 -11.54
CA LEU A 35 8.80 -8.79 -10.99
C LEU A 35 8.10 -8.57 -9.64
N GLY A 36 8.15 -7.37 -9.05
CA GLY A 36 7.44 -7.08 -7.79
C GLY A 36 8.05 -7.75 -6.54
N TYR A 37 9.35 -8.08 -6.57
CA TYR A 37 10.11 -8.58 -5.42
C TYR A 37 10.89 -7.48 -4.70
N LEU A 38 11.37 -6.48 -5.44
CA LEU A 38 12.03 -5.32 -4.85
C LEU A 38 10.97 -4.24 -4.53
N ARG A 39 10.93 -3.82 -3.27
CA ARG A 39 9.94 -2.84 -2.78
C ARG A 39 10.13 -1.45 -3.43
N LYS A 40 11.38 -1.00 -3.46
CA LYS A 40 11.80 0.29 -4.03
C LYS A 40 13.32 0.38 -4.16
N GLY A 41 13.77 1.33 -4.94
CA GLY A 41 15.18 1.73 -5.07
C GLY A 41 15.92 0.88 -6.09
N ILE A 42 16.59 1.54 -7.03
CA ILE A 42 17.46 0.96 -8.03
C ILE A 42 18.74 1.78 -7.98
N ASP A 43 19.61 1.47 -7.02
CA ASP A 43 20.78 2.25 -6.66
C ASP A 43 22.11 1.59 -7.06
N GLY A 44 22.07 0.38 -7.61
CA GLY A 44 23.26 -0.39 -7.94
C GLY A 44 23.94 -1.06 -6.73
N ASP A 45 23.39 -0.92 -5.53
CA ASP A 45 23.95 -1.50 -4.31
C ASP A 45 23.28 -2.83 -3.95
N PHE A 46 24.08 -3.88 -3.73
CA PHE A 46 23.56 -5.14 -3.20
C PHE A 46 23.41 -5.02 -1.69
N GLY A 47 22.44 -4.20 -1.27
CA GLY A 47 22.11 -3.92 0.12
C GLY A 47 21.08 -4.89 0.71
N SER A 48 20.52 -4.51 1.86
CA SER A 48 19.49 -5.31 2.53
C SER A 48 18.19 -5.42 1.73
N GLY A 49 17.87 -4.43 0.90
CA GLY A 49 16.68 -4.45 0.03
C GLY A 49 16.80 -5.54 -1.04
N THR A 50 17.88 -5.48 -1.83
CA THR A 50 18.22 -6.48 -2.87
C THR A 50 18.31 -7.89 -2.28
N HIS A 51 19.00 -8.05 -1.14
CA HIS A 51 19.11 -9.35 -0.46
C HIS A 51 17.75 -9.93 -0.07
N LYS A 52 16.85 -9.13 0.53
CA LYS A 52 15.50 -9.59 0.87
C LYS A 52 14.67 -9.94 -0.36
N ALA A 53 14.78 -9.16 -1.44
CA ALA A 53 14.09 -9.43 -2.70
C ALA A 53 14.55 -10.76 -3.32
N ILE A 54 15.85 -11.06 -3.27
CA ILE A 54 16.40 -12.35 -3.72
C ILE A 54 15.86 -13.51 -2.88
N MET A 55 15.89 -13.39 -1.55
CA MET A 55 15.33 -14.43 -0.68
C MET A 55 13.84 -14.64 -0.91
N ALA A 56 13.08 -13.57 -1.15
CA ALA A 56 11.66 -13.65 -1.47
C ALA A 56 11.41 -14.40 -2.79
N LEU A 57 12.19 -14.11 -3.83
CA LEU A 57 12.10 -14.83 -5.11
C LEU A 57 12.51 -16.30 -4.97
N GLN A 58 13.60 -16.60 -4.27
CA GLN A 58 14.01 -17.98 -3.98
C GLN A 58 12.93 -18.74 -3.23
N TYR A 59 12.27 -18.09 -2.26
CA TYR A 59 11.14 -18.68 -1.55
C TYR A 59 9.99 -19.01 -2.50
N ASP A 60 9.58 -18.09 -3.37
CA ASP A 60 8.49 -18.32 -4.31
C ASP A 60 8.85 -19.39 -5.37
N LEU A 61 10.10 -19.43 -5.85
CA LEU A 61 10.58 -20.50 -6.74
C LEU A 61 10.51 -21.90 -6.10
N LEU A 62 10.51 -21.98 -4.77
CA LEU A 62 10.43 -23.24 -4.04
C LEU A 62 9.01 -23.58 -3.58
N HIS A 63 8.14 -22.59 -3.36
CA HIS A 63 6.88 -22.79 -2.63
C HIS A 63 5.63 -22.16 -3.27
N ASN A 64 5.77 -21.32 -4.29
CA ASN A 64 4.62 -20.65 -4.90
C ASN A 64 4.07 -21.49 -6.06
N HIS A 65 2.89 -22.07 -5.82
CA HIS A 65 2.14 -22.90 -6.77
C HIS A 65 1.01 -22.13 -7.49
N GLY A 66 1.01 -20.80 -7.44
CA GLY A 66 0.00 -19.93 -8.06
C GLY A 66 -1.26 -19.72 -7.21
N ASP A 67 -1.34 -20.31 -6.02
CA ASP A 67 -2.51 -20.19 -5.15
C ASP A 67 -2.63 -18.80 -4.50
N SER A 68 -3.86 -18.39 -4.22
CA SER A 68 -4.13 -17.27 -3.31
C SER A 68 -4.45 -17.74 -1.91
N THR A 69 -4.04 -16.93 -0.92
CA THR A 69 -4.45 -17.09 0.48
C THR A 69 -5.79 -16.39 0.80
N ARG A 70 -6.41 -15.70 -0.17
CA ARG A 70 -7.69 -14.97 -0.04
C ARG A 70 -8.59 -15.19 -1.26
N SER A 71 -9.67 -14.42 -1.34
CA SER A 71 -10.75 -14.56 -2.34
C SER A 71 -10.51 -13.76 -3.64
N ASP A 72 -9.28 -13.32 -3.90
CA ASP A 72 -8.86 -12.65 -5.15
C ASP A 72 -8.57 -13.63 -6.30
N GLY A 73 -8.52 -14.94 -6.02
CA GLY A 73 -8.34 -15.99 -7.03
C GLY A 73 -6.87 -16.33 -7.29
N SER A 74 -6.61 -17.40 -8.04
CA SER A 74 -5.24 -17.86 -8.32
C SER A 74 -4.51 -16.93 -9.29
N ALA A 75 -3.18 -16.86 -9.13
CA ALA A 75 -2.27 -16.21 -10.06
C ALA A 75 -2.33 -16.90 -11.45
N PRO A 76 -1.98 -16.19 -12.53
CA PRO A 76 -2.03 -16.75 -13.88
C PRO A 76 -0.98 -17.85 -14.11
N ILE A 77 0.09 -17.86 -13.31
CA ILE A 77 1.19 -18.84 -13.39
C ILE A 77 1.66 -19.17 -11.97
N ALA A 78 2.29 -20.34 -11.81
CA ALA A 78 3.04 -20.68 -10.61
C ALA A 78 4.50 -20.25 -10.77
N ILE A 79 5.03 -19.49 -9.80
CA ILE A 79 6.46 -19.11 -9.84
C ILE A 79 7.35 -20.35 -9.72
N GLY A 80 6.92 -21.38 -8.98
CA GLY A 80 7.66 -22.63 -8.82
C GLY A 80 8.02 -23.32 -10.14
N ASP A 81 7.19 -23.18 -11.18
CA ASP A 81 7.43 -23.80 -12.50
C ASP A 81 8.70 -23.25 -13.18
N PHE A 82 9.14 -22.05 -12.80
CA PHE A 82 10.35 -21.41 -13.32
C PHE A 82 11.63 -21.87 -12.64
N ASN A 83 11.52 -22.60 -11.51
CA ASN A 83 12.68 -23.10 -10.80
C ASN A 83 13.43 -24.15 -11.63
N LYS A 84 12.73 -25.11 -12.23
CA LYS A 84 13.34 -26.17 -13.08
C LYS A 84 14.52 -26.89 -12.39
N GLY A 85 14.49 -27.00 -11.07
CA GLY A 85 15.55 -27.61 -10.24
C GLY A 85 16.83 -26.78 -10.10
N ARG A 86 16.82 -25.50 -10.49
CA ARG A 86 18.01 -24.62 -10.47
C ARG A 86 18.31 -24.05 -9.08
N VAL A 87 17.25 -23.74 -8.31
CA VAL A 87 17.30 -23.19 -6.95
C VAL A 87 16.88 -24.28 -5.97
N THR A 88 17.76 -24.56 -5.01
CA THR A 88 17.57 -25.62 -4.01
C THR A 88 17.53 -25.12 -2.58
N GLU A 89 17.88 -23.85 -2.34
CA GLU A 89 17.93 -23.23 -1.02
C GLU A 89 17.66 -21.73 -1.09
N ILE A 90 17.36 -21.14 0.06
CA ILE A 90 17.14 -19.70 0.23
C ILE A 90 18.38 -19.12 0.94
N ASN A 91 19.31 -18.56 0.17
CA ASN A 91 20.59 -18.08 0.66
C ASN A 91 20.81 -16.57 0.44
N GLY A 92 19.93 -15.89 -0.30
CA GLY A 92 20.03 -14.45 -0.54
C GLY A 92 21.09 -14.05 -1.56
N GLU A 93 21.67 -15.01 -2.29
CA GLU A 93 22.71 -14.79 -3.30
C GLU A 93 22.12 -14.85 -4.71
N LEU A 94 22.61 -14.01 -5.63
CA LEU A 94 22.36 -14.18 -7.05
C LEU A 94 23.52 -14.95 -7.69
N ASP A 95 23.30 -16.21 -8.00
CA ASP A 95 24.19 -17.02 -8.83
C ASP A 95 23.66 -17.12 -10.28
N GLN A 96 24.38 -17.85 -11.12
CA GLN A 96 23.99 -18.08 -12.51
C GLN A 96 22.66 -18.84 -12.66
N ASN A 97 22.32 -19.69 -11.70
CA ASN A 97 21.12 -20.52 -11.71
C ASN A 97 19.88 -19.69 -11.43
N LEU A 98 19.92 -18.88 -10.37
CA LEU A 98 18.86 -17.94 -10.06
C LEU A 98 18.73 -16.87 -11.15
N ALA A 99 19.85 -16.38 -11.71
CA ALA A 99 19.82 -15.45 -12.84
C ALA A 99 19.07 -16.02 -14.05
N ALA A 100 19.19 -17.33 -14.34
CA ALA A 100 18.42 -17.97 -15.39
C ALA A 100 16.91 -18.03 -15.08
N CYS A 101 16.53 -18.25 -13.81
CA CYS A 101 15.11 -18.16 -13.40
C CYS A 101 14.54 -16.74 -13.59
N VAL A 102 15.31 -15.71 -13.23
CA VAL A 102 14.89 -14.30 -13.42
C VAL A 102 14.68 -14.01 -14.91
N VAL A 103 15.59 -14.45 -15.78
CA VAL A 103 15.44 -14.28 -17.23
C VAL A 103 14.18 -14.98 -17.74
N ASP A 104 13.96 -16.24 -17.37
CA ASP A 104 12.77 -17.00 -17.80
C ASP A 104 11.47 -16.29 -17.35
N LEU A 105 11.44 -15.73 -16.12
CA LEU A 105 10.30 -14.95 -15.61
C LEU A 105 10.11 -13.63 -16.38
N MET A 106 11.20 -12.92 -16.68
CA MET A 106 11.14 -11.66 -17.44
C MET A 106 10.66 -11.89 -18.88
N ASP A 107 11.02 -13.01 -19.50
CA ASP A 107 10.60 -13.39 -20.84
C ASP A 107 9.19 -14.02 -20.88
N CYS A 108 8.60 -14.38 -19.72
CA CYS A 108 7.25 -14.93 -19.65
C CYS A 108 6.18 -13.87 -19.98
N GLU A 109 5.47 -14.01 -21.09
CA GLU A 109 4.40 -13.08 -21.48
C GLU A 109 3.23 -13.06 -20.50
N GLU A 110 2.93 -14.20 -19.87
CA GLU A 110 1.85 -14.35 -18.89
C GLU A 110 2.17 -13.73 -17.52
N PHE A 111 3.42 -13.32 -17.28
CA PHE A 111 3.83 -12.54 -16.11
C PHE A 111 3.66 -11.03 -16.40
N PRO A 112 2.66 -10.33 -15.82
CA PRO A 112 2.53 -8.90 -16.01
C PRO A 112 3.57 -8.16 -15.16
N LYS A 113 4.46 -7.41 -15.82
CA LYS A 113 5.52 -6.66 -15.15
C LYS A 113 4.96 -5.40 -14.51
N ILE A 114 5.47 -5.03 -13.34
CA ILE A 114 5.10 -3.78 -12.67
C ILE A 114 5.41 -2.60 -13.60
N PRO A 115 4.46 -1.70 -13.87
CA PRO A 115 4.66 -0.58 -14.77
C PRO A 115 5.62 0.47 -14.21
N ARG A 116 6.22 1.23 -15.11
CA ARG A 116 7.01 2.42 -14.82
C ARG A 116 6.49 3.62 -15.60
N ALA A 117 6.78 4.83 -15.12
CA ALA A 117 6.48 6.06 -15.82
C ALA A 117 7.75 6.69 -16.38
N ASP A 118 7.66 7.27 -17.58
CA ASP A 118 8.78 8.02 -18.17
C ASP A 118 9.04 9.33 -17.42
N ASP A 119 7.98 10.03 -16.99
CA ASP A 119 8.05 11.17 -16.06
C ASP A 119 7.15 10.94 -14.83
N PRO A 120 7.64 10.21 -13.81
CA PRO A 120 6.86 9.95 -12.61
C PRO A 120 6.57 11.24 -11.81
N ARG A 121 7.37 12.30 -11.99
CA ARG A 121 7.12 13.57 -11.30
C ARG A 121 5.91 14.26 -11.89
N GLN A 122 5.78 14.28 -13.21
CA GLN A 122 4.61 14.82 -13.90
C GLN A 122 3.36 13.99 -13.63
N GLU A 123 3.42 12.67 -13.77
CA GLU A 123 2.29 11.76 -13.49
C GLU A 123 1.76 11.93 -12.06
N ASN A 124 2.64 11.98 -11.07
CA ASN A 124 2.23 12.19 -9.67
C ASN A 124 1.67 13.60 -9.44
N ARG A 125 2.15 14.63 -10.14
CA ARG A 125 1.57 15.99 -10.08
C ARG A 125 0.14 15.99 -10.64
N ASP A 126 -0.05 15.38 -11.80
CA ASP A 126 -1.36 15.32 -12.48
C ASP A 126 -2.37 14.54 -11.64
N PHE A 127 -1.95 13.43 -11.04
CA PHE A 127 -2.74 12.69 -10.06
C PHE A 127 -3.26 13.57 -8.92
N VAL A 128 -2.39 14.34 -8.27
CA VAL A 128 -2.77 15.22 -7.15
C VAL A 128 -3.67 16.37 -7.61
N GLN A 129 -3.35 16.99 -8.75
CA GLN A 129 -4.16 18.08 -9.31
C GLN A 129 -5.56 17.61 -9.68
N GLN A 130 -5.68 16.45 -10.34
CA GLN A 130 -6.97 15.89 -10.70
C GLN A 130 -7.80 15.54 -9.46
N MET A 131 -7.17 14.98 -8.42
CA MET A 131 -7.87 14.74 -7.16
C MET A 131 -8.35 16.04 -6.51
N ALA A 132 -7.51 17.07 -6.42
CA ALA A 132 -7.90 18.35 -5.84
C ALA A 132 -9.06 19.03 -6.60
N ALA A 133 -9.14 18.83 -7.92
CA ALA A 133 -10.23 19.35 -8.75
C ALA A 133 -11.50 18.46 -8.73
N MET A 134 -11.43 17.24 -8.22
CA MET A 134 -12.52 16.26 -8.30
C MET A 134 -13.69 16.66 -7.41
N LYS A 135 -14.89 16.76 -8.01
CA LYS A 135 -16.16 16.93 -7.29
C LYS A 135 -16.90 15.60 -7.22
N SER A 136 -16.65 14.86 -6.14
CA SER A 136 -17.31 13.57 -5.91
C SER A 136 -18.57 13.74 -5.07
N LYS A 137 -19.65 13.06 -5.48
CA LYS A 137 -20.85 12.85 -4.66
C LYS A 137 -20.84 11.51 -3.94
N LYS A 138 -19.85 10.66 -4.21
CA LYS A 138 -19.77 9.29 -3.68
C LYS A 138 -19.00 9.22 -2.36
N VAL A 139 -17.87 9.94 -2.27
CA VAL A 139 -17.00 10.01 -1.09
C VAL A 139 -16.38 11.41 -0.98
N PRO A 140 -16.02 11.88 0.22
CA PRO A 140 -15.30 13.12 0.42
C PRO A 140 -13.85 13.00 -0.03
N ILE A 141 -13.53 13.68 -1.12
CA ILE A 141 -12.19 13.66 -1.70
C ILE A 141 -11.12 14.10 -0.70
N PRO A 142 -11.29 15.15 0.13
CA PRO A 142 -10.22 15.53 1.08
C PRO A 142 -9.85 14.44 2.08
N PHE A 143 -10.81 13.62 2.52
CA PHE A 143 -10.53 12.46 3.36
C PHE A 143 -9.79 11.37 2.59
N LEU A 144 -10.17 11.12 1.33
CA LEU A 144 -9.44 10.21 0.47
C LEU A 144 -8.01 10.70 0.22
N MET A 145 -7.80 12.00 -0.03
CA MET A 145 -6.44 12.58 -0.12
C MET A 145 -5.64 12.32 1.16
N ALA A 146 -6.27 12.44 2.33
CA ALA A 146 -5.61 12.17 3.61
C ALA A 146 -5.20 10.70 3.77
N ILE A 147 -6.06 9.77 3.34
CA ILE A 147 -5.76 8.33 3.24
C ILE A 147 -4.58 8.11 2.30
N LEU A 148 -4.67 8.54 1.05
CA LEU A 148 -3.63 8.32 0.05
C LEU A 148 -2.30 9.00 0.42
N LYS A 149 -2.33 10.11 1.16
CA LYS A 149 -1.14 10.72 1.72
C LYS A 149 -0.42 9.81 2.70
N GLN A 150 -1.16 9.04 3.48
CA GLN A 150 -0.61 8.08 4.42
C GLN A 150 -0.15 6.79 3.75
N GLU A 151 -0.93 6.28 2.79
CA GLU A 151 -0.62 5.02 2.09
C GLU A 151 0.59 5.14 1.17
N SER A 152 0.66 6.21 0.39
CA SER A 152 1.62 6.33 -0.70
C SER A 152 2.32 7.67 -0.79
N GLY A 153 2.05 8.58 0.15
CA GLY A 153 2.60 9.93 0.10
C GLY A 153 1.92 10.84 -0.92
N LEU A 154 0.76 10.45 -1.46
CA LEU A 154 0.11 11.00 -2.66
C LEU A 154 0.94 10.74 -3.93
N SER A 155 1.33 9.49 -4.15
CA SER A 155 2.10 9.11 -5.33
C SER A 155 1.66 7.74 -5.84
N HIS A 156 1.59 7.59 -7.14
CA HIS A 156 1.35 6.29 -7.77
C HIS A 156 2.66 5.66 -8.23
N PHE A 157 3.60 6.48 -8.72
CA PHE A 157 4.94 6.06 -9.14
C PHE A 157 6.02 6.53 -8.17
N ASN A 158 7.11 5.77 -8.05
CA ASN A 158 8.31 6.23 -7.36
C ASN A 158 8.95 7.39 -8.14
N VAL A 159 9.49 8.35 -7.40
CA VAL A 159 10.23 9.48 -7.97
C VAL A 159 11.71 9.28 -7.67
N PRO A 160 12.56 9.11 -8.70
CA PRO A 160 13.98 8.86 -8.50
C PRO A 160 14.69 10.04 -7.83
N ARG A 161 15.73 9.70 -7.06
CA ARG A 161 16.69 10.63 -6.45
C ARG A 161 18.05 10.46 -7.14
N PRO A 162 19.02 11.39 -6.98
CA PRO A 162 20.35 11.18 -7.53
C PRO A 162 20.94 9.83 -7.10
N GLY A 163 21.34 9.01 -8.08
CA GLY A 163 21.86 7.64 -7.87
C GLY A 163 20.81 6.53 -7.89
N ASP A 164 19.51 6.87 -7.95
CA ASP A 164 18.38 5.93 -7.95
C ASP A 164 17.57 6.08 -9.25
N ASP A 165 17.26 4.96 -9.93
CA ASP A 165 16.52 4.94 -11.19
C ASP A 165 15.05 4.47 -11.03
N ASP A 166 14.54 4.31 -9.80
CA ASP A 166 13.21 3.75 -9.57
C ASP A 166 12.08 4.70 -10.00
N THR A 167 11.47 4.36 -11.14
CA THR A 167 10.30 5.04 -11.73
C THR A 167 9.05 4.16 -11.74
N PHE A 168 9.11 2.99 -11.08
CA PHE A 168 8.03 2.01 -11.08
C PHE A 168 6.88 2.42 -10.17
N VAL A 169 5.70 1.84 -10.39
CA VAL A 169 4.55 1.92 -9.47
C VAL A 169 5.00 1.60 -8.04
N ILE A 170 4.45 2.34 -7.07
CA ILE A 170 4.71 2.09 -5.65
C ILE A 170 4.14 0.74 -5.26
N VAL A 171 4.99 -0.10 -4.67
CA VAL A 171 4.62 -1.43 -4.18
C VAL A 171 4.84 -1.52 -2.67
N GLY A 172 3.79 -1.90 -1.93
CA GLY A 172 3.87 -2.35 -0.55
C GLY A 172 4.11 -3.85 -0.52
N LEU A 173 5.02 -4.32 0.34
CA LEU A 173 5.26 -5.75 0.56
C LEU A 173 4.97 -6.05 2.02
N ASP A 174 3.96 -6.89 2.26
CA ASP A 174 3.66 -7.40 3.58
C ASP A 174 4.39 -8.72 3.82
N THR A 175 4.96 -8.85 5.01
CA THR A 175 5.76 -10.03 5.39
C THR A 175 5.23 -10.61 6.70
N ASN A 176 3.91 -10.89 6.72
CA ASN A 176 3.20 -11.40 7.90
C ASN A 176 3.37 -12.92 8.03
N ALA A 177 4.60 -13.39 7.94
CA ALA A 177 5.02 -14.78 8.05
C ALA A 177 6.07 -14.93 9.17
N SER A 178 6.46 -16.19 9.45
CA SER A 178 7.53 -16.51 10.39
C SER A 178 8.83 -15.80 10.01
N GLU A 179 9.19 -15.86 8.73
CA GLU A 179 10.37 -15.23 8.17
C GLU A 179 10.05 -13.92 7.46
N LYS A 180 10.88 -12.89 7.69
CA LYS A 180 10.63 -11.52 7.20
C LYS A 180 10.93 -11.29 5.72
N PHE A 181 11.43 -12.28 5.00
CA PHE A 181 11.60 -12.21 3.55
C PHE A 181 10.42 -12.84 2.79
N ILE A 182 9.55 -13.62 3.46
CA ILE A 182 8.37 -14.21 2.84
C ILE A 182 7.35 -13.09 2.62
N VAL A 183 7.01 -12.83 1.35
CA VAL A 183 6.01 -11.84 0.96
C VAL A 183 4.64 -12.49 0.92
N THR A 184 3.78 -12.12 1.85
CA THR A 184 2.42 -12.68 1.99
C THR A 184 1.38 -11.94 1.17
N SER A 185 1.62 -10.67 0.86
CA SER A 185 0.74 -9.84 0.03
C SER A 185 1.47 -8.62 -0.53
N ARG A 186 0.91 -8.06 -1.61
CA ARG A 186 1.49 -6.92 -2.34
C ARG A 186 0.44 -5.84 -2.59
N GLY A 187 0.68 -4.64 -2.09
CA GLY A 187 -0.16 -3.45 -2.30
C GLY A 187 0.33 -2.61 -3.48
N TYR A 188 -0.55 -2.18 -4.37
CA TYR A 188 -0.16 -1.48 -5.60
C TYR A 188 -0.69 -0.04 -5.71
N GLY A 189 0.20 0.86 -6.13
CA GLY A 189 -0.13 2.22 -6.51
C GLY A 189 -0.54 3.11 -5.34
N ALA A 190 -1.16 4.25 -5.67
CA ALA A 190 -1.50 5.28 -4.70
C ALA A 190 -2.43 4.79 -3.58
N GLY A 191 -3.40 3.95 -3.92
CA GLY A 191 -4.36 3.34 -2.99
C GLY A 191 -3.85 2.11 -2.25
N GLN A 192 -2.66 1.61 -2.59
CA GLN A 192 -2.09 0.37 -2.04
C GLN A 192 -3.09 -0.81 -2.11
N TYR A 193 -3.73 -1.01 -3.27
CA TYR A 193 -4.66 -2.13 -3.45
C TYR A 193 -3.93 -3.47 -3.36
N THR A 194 -4.36 -4.32 -2.44
CA THR A 194 -3.61 -5.50 -2.02
C THR A 194 -4.06 -6.78 -2.70
N LEU A 195 -3.09 -7.51 -3.26
CA LEU A 195 -3.24 -8.88 -3.73
C LEU A 195 -2.52 -9.88 -2.83
N PHE A 196 -3.12 -11.07 -2.69
CA PHE A 196 -2.70 -12.18 -1.85
C PHE A 196 -2.23 -13.41 -2.65
N HIS A 197 -2.11 -13.25 -3.98
CA HIS A 197 -1.38 -14.12 -4.88
C HIS A 197 -0.29 -13.33 -5.61
N HIS A 198 0.61 -14.06 -6.29
CA HIS A 198 1.64 -13.46 -7.12
C HIS A 198 2.03 -14.42 -8.26
N PRO A 199 2.13 -13.94 -9.51
CA PRO A 199 1.95 -12.55 -9.96
C PRO A 199 0.49 -12.09 -10.05
N PRO A 200 0.22 -10.77 -10.20
CA PRO A 200 -1.11 -10.27 -10.59
C PRO A 200 -1.55 -10.86 -11.92
N THR A 201 -2.86 -11.01 -12.12
CA THR A 201 -3.41 -11.37 -13.44
C THR A 201 -3.32 -10.17 -14.42
N PRO A 202 -3.35 -10.42 -15.74
CA PRO A 202 -3.40 -9.32 -16.72
C PRO A 202 -4.59 -8.37 -16.52
N LYS A 203 -5.74 -8.90 -16.08
CA LYS A 203 -6.94 -8.11 -15.79
C LYS A 203 -6.73 -7.16 -14.62
N GLU A 204 -6.13 -7.64 -13.53
CA GLU A 204 -5.80 -6.84 -12.34
C GLU A 204 -4.76 -5.77 -12.63
N HIS A 205 -3.76 -6.15 -13.42
CA HIS A 205 -2.73 -5.22 -13.89
C HIS A 205 -3.34 -4.04 -14.64
N GLU A 206 -4.21 -4.31 -15.60
CA GLU A 206 -4.88 -3.30 -16.40
C GLU A 206 -6.01 -2.58 -15.67
N SER A 207 -6.61 -3.17 -14.63
CA SER A 207 -7.74 -2.58 -13.91
C SER A 207 -7.34 -1.63 -12.80
N TYR A 208 -6.16 -1.77 -12.18
CA TYR A 208 -5.76 -0.83 -11.11
C TYR A 208 -4.26 -0.69 -10.85
N ILE A 209 -3.36 -1.48 -11.46
CA ILE A 209 -1.92 -1.35 -11.20
C ILE A 209 -1.30 -0.32 -12.14
N LYS A 210 -1.65 -0.36 -13.42
CA LYS A 210 -0.99 0.46 -14.46
C LYS A 210 -1.45 1.90 -14.52
N ASP A 211 -2.74 2.14 -14.26
CA ASP A 211 -3.37 3.45 -14.41
C ASP A 211 -3.83 3.95 -13.05
N TRP A 212 -3.24 5.08 -12.62
CA TRP A 212 -3.58 5.70 -11.35
C TRP A 212 -5.04 6.17 -11.29
N LYS A 213 -5.69 6.47 -12.43
CA LYS A 213 -7.11 6.85 -12.45
C LYS A 213 -8.00 5.69 -12.06
N LYS A 214 -7.69 4.50 -12.57
CA LYS A 214 -8.43 3.29 -12.19
C LYS A 214 -8.08 2.87 -10.75
N ASN A 215 -6.81 2.96 -10.35
CA ASN A 215 -6.42 2.76 -8.95
C ASN A 215 -7.20 3.69 -7.99
N LEU A 216 -7.36 4.97 -8.36
CA LEU A 216 -8.13 5.95 -7.61
C LEU A 216 -9.62 5.59 -7.56
N LYS A 217 -10.21 5.14 -8.67
CA LYS A 217 -11.59 4.65 -8.70
C LYS A 217 -11.79 3.51 -7.71
N HIS A 218 -10.87 2.55 -7.66
CA HIS A 218 -10.89 1.47 -6.67
C HIS A 218 -10.84 2.01 -5.23
N ALA A 219 -9.98 2.99 -4.94
CA ALA A 219 -9.90 3.61 -3.61
C ALA A 219 -11.20 4.37 -3.22
N ILE A 220 -11.85 5.02 -4.19
CA ILE A 220 -13.18 5.63 -4.01
C ILE A 220 -14.22 4.58 -3.67
N ASP A 221 -14.23 3.47 -4.40
CA ASP A 221 -15.18 2.37 -4.23
C ASP A 221 -14.97 1.68 -2.87
N GLU A 222 -13.72 1.46 -2.48
CA GLU A 222 -13.37 0.90 -1.18
C GLU A 222 -13.82 1.82 -0.04
N LEU A 223 -13.45 3.11 -0.07
CA LEU A 223 -13.85 4.05 0.97
C LEU A 223 -15.37 4.13 1.10
N ARG A 224 -16.09 4.11 -0.03
CA ARG A 224 -17.56 4.04 0.00
C ARG A 224 -18.05 2.75 0.65
N GLY A 225 -17.51 1.60 0.27
CA GLY A 225 -17.88 0.31 0.87
C GLY A 225 -17.61 0.26 2.37
N LYS A 226 -16.52 0.87 2.86
CA LYS A 226 -16.26 1.01 4.30
C LYS A 226 -17.34 1.84 5.00
N PHE A 227 -17.77 2.94 4.37
CA PHE A 227 -18.83 3.76 4.91
C PHE A 227 -20.16 3.00 5.01
N ASP A 228 -20.55 2.32 3.93
CA ASP A 228 -21.85 1.64 3.84
C ASP A 228 -21.95 0.40 4.73
N HIS A 229 -20.88 -0.37 4.81
CA HIS A 229 -20.94 -1.70 5.42
C HIS A 229 -20.26 -1.79 6.79
N PHE A 230 -19.31 -0.90 7.09
CA PHE A 230 -18.47 -1.03 8.28
C PHE A 230 -18.73 0.00 9.39
N VAL A 231 -19.52 1.03 9.11
CA VAL A 231 -19.92 2.02 10.13
C VAL A 231 -21.11 1.50 10.94
N ASN A 232 -22.24 1.25 10.28
CA ASN A 232 -23.47 0.75 10.91
C ASN A 232 -23.71 -0.75 10.64
N GLY A 233 -22.65 -1.54 10.40
CA GLY A 233 -22.84 -2.95 10.09
C GLY A 233 -23.49 -3.75 11.22
N PRO A 234 -24.14 -4.88 10.89
CA PRO A 234 -24.98 -5.63 11.84
C PRO A 234 -24.17 -6.37 12.90
N THR A 235 -22.90 -6.72 12.61
CA THR A 235 -22.06 -7.53 13.51
C THR A 235 -20.95 -6.70 14.15
N GLY A 236 -20.37 -7.17 15.26
CA GLY A 236 -19.20 -6.50 15.86
C GLY A 236 -17.99 -6.41 14.93
N SER A 237 -17.84 -7.33 13.96
CA SER A 237 -16.79 -7.28 12.95
C SER A 237 -17.07 -6.27 11.82
N THR A 238 -18.31 -5.82 11.67
CA THR A 238 -18.76 -4.86 10.64
C THR A 238 -19.33 -3.58 11.24
N ARG A 239 -19.26 -3.39 12.55
CA ARG A 239 -19.76 -2.18 13.22
C ARG A 239 -18.62 -1.31 13.72
N ALA A 240 -18.80 0.00 13.60
CA ALA A 240 -17.98 0.98 14.28
C ALA A 240 -18.50 1.20 15.71
N ASP A 241 -17.91 0.47 16.66
CA ASP A 241 -18.19 0.57 18.09
C ASP A 241 -18.04 2.00 18.64
N ASP A 242 -17.01 2.71 18.20
CA ASP A 242 -16.82 4.14 18.51
C ASP A 242 -17.97 5.01 18.00
N ARG A 243 -18.48 4.76 16.79
CA ARG A 243 -19.66 5.47 16.26
C ARG A 243 -20.86 5.25 17.19
N GLN A 244 -21.16 3.99 17.54
CA GLN A 244 -22.31 3.66 18.38
C GLN A 244 -22.25 4.41 19.73
N GLN A 245 -21.07 4.47 20.35
CA GLN A 245 -20.89 5.15 21.63
C GLN A 245 -20.95 6.68 21.53
N GLU A 246 -20.57 7.26 20.39
CA GLU A 246 -20.43 8.72 20.23
C GLU A 246 -21.62 9.38 19.55
N ALA A 247 -22.33 8.68 18.67
CA ALA A 247 -23.46 9.21 17.90
C ALA A 247 -24.69 8.27 17.85
N GLY A 248 -24.66 7.15 18.58
CA GLY A 248 -25.79 6.22 18.70
C GLY A 248 -25.97 5.28 17.50
N ASP A 249 -27.16 4.69 17.38
CA ASP A 249 -27.54 3.73 16.32
C ASP A 249 -28.38 4.36 15.20
N GLY A 250 -28.44 5.69 15.15
CA GLY A 250 -29.16 6.44 14.13
C GLY A 250 -28.59 6.23 12.71
N PRO A 251 -29.32 6.68 11.67
CA PRO A 251 -28.92 6.53 10.27
C PRO A 251 -27.53 7.12 10.00
N LEU A 252 -26.89 6.67 8.92
CA LEU A 252 -25.58 7.17 8.51
C LEU A 252 -25.66 8.66 8.15
N ARG A 253 -24.78 9.46 8.75
CA ARG A 253 -24.67 10.90 8.52
C ARG A 253 -23.66 11.15 7.40
N PHE A 254 -24.14 11.61 6.26
CA PHE A 254 -23.31 11.64 5.05
C PHE A 254 -22.48 12.93 4.91
N CYS A 255 -23.11 14.09 5.04
CA CYS A 255 -22.47 15.39 5.06
C CYS A 255 -23.32 16.37 5.88
N LYS A 256 -22.70 17.40 6.45
CA LYS A 256 -23.43 18.49 7.14
C LYS A 256 -24.09 19.46 6.18
N TYR A 257 -23.59 19.53 4.95
CA TYR A 257 -24.13 20.36 3.88
C TYR A 257 -25.11 19.54 3.05
N ASP A 258 -26.10 20.21 2.46
CA ASP A 258 -27.00 19.62 1.47
C ASP A 258 -26.26 19.30 0.16
N GLU A 259 -26.73 18.32 -0.62
CA GLU A 259 -26.07 17.90 -1.87
C GLU A 259 -25.97 19.01 -2.93
N ALA A 260 -26.87 20.01 -2.88
CA ALA A 260 -26.84 21.18 -3.76
C ALA A 260 -25.77 22.22 -3.34
N ASP A 261 -25.28 22.16 -2.10
CA ASP A 261 -24.26 23.08 -1.60
C ASP A 261 -22.88 22.74 -2.21
N PRO A 262 -22.14 23.72 -2.77
CA PRO A 262 -20.79 23.49 -3.31
C PRO A 262 -19.79 22.87 -2.32
N ARG A 263 -20.05 22.99 -1.01
CA ARG A 263 -19.23 22.44 0.08
C ARG A 263 -19.52 20.98 0.37
N TYR A 264 -20.63 20.42 -0.13
CA TYR A 264 -21.00 19.01 0.03
C TYR A 264 -19.84 18.08 -0.31
N LEU A 265 -19.34 17.32 0.67
CA LEU A 265 -18.18 16.43 0.57
C LEU A 265 -16.85 17.07 0.11
N ASN A 266 -16.79 18.39 0.01
CA ASN A 266 -15.64 19.14 -0.52
C ASN A 266 -14.92 19.95 0.57
N ASP A 267 -15.62 20.45 1.58
CA ASP A 267 -15.05 21.35 2.59
C ASP A 267 -14.61 20.64 3.89
N CYS A 268 -14.21 19.37 3.78
CA CYS A 268 -13.90 18.54 4.96
C CYS A 268 -12.69 19.05 5.75
N ARG A 269 -11.76 19.80 5.12
CA ARG A 269 -10.65 20.46 5.81
C ARG A 269 -11.16 21.51 6.79
N GLN A 270 -12.13 22.33 6.36
CA GLN A 270 -12.71 23.35 7.23
C GLN A 270 -13.51 22.69 8.35
N CYS A 271 -14.31 21.66 8.05
CA CYS A 271 -14.96 20.86 9.09
C CYS A 271 -13.94 20.36 10.13
N ALA A 272 -12.80 19.80 9.69
CA ALA A 272 -11.76 19.30 10.60
C ALA A 272 -11.10 20.37 11.48
N ARG A 273 -11.21 21.66 11.11
CA ARG A 273 -10.73 22.79 11.92
C ARG A 273 -11.78 23.25 12.93
N GLU A 274 -13.06 23.17 12.57
CA GLU A 274 -14.19 23.66 13.37
C GLU A 274 -14.60 22.69 14.48
N VAL A 275 -14.36 21.39 14.31
CA VAL A 275 -14.74 20.34 15.27
C VAL A 275 -13.97 20.37 16.60
N GLY A 276 -13.02 21.30 16.75
CA GLY A 276 -12.07 21.32 17.86
C GLY A 276 -11.05 20.19 17.77
N SER A 277 -10.21 20.07 18.80
CA SER A 277 -9.19 19.02 18.85
C SER A 277 -8.95 18.48 20.25
N THR A 278 -8.46 17.26 20.30
CA THR A 278 -8.06 16.57 21.53
C THR A 278 -6.62 16.09 21.39
N ASP A 279 -5.85 16.20 22.48
CA ASP A 279 -4.56 15.55 22.59
C ASP A 279 -4.75 14.09 22.99
N ILE A 280 -4.05 13.21 22.28
CA ILE A 280 -3.98 11.78 22.57
C ILE A 280 -2.68 11.54 23.32
N GLU A 281 -2.80 10.94 24.50
CA GLU A 281 -1.70 10.60 25.40
C GLU A 281 -1.57 9.08 25.51
N ASP A 282 -0.34 8.59 25.32
CA ASP A 282 0.02 7.18 25.48
C ASP A 282 -0.37 6.65 26.86
N GLY A 283 -1.09 5.52 26.89
CA GLY A 283 -1.53 4.84 28.10
C GLY A 283 -2.69 5.51 28.82
N VAL A 284 -3.13 6.71 28.39
CA VAL A 284 -4.12 7.53 29.09
C VAL A 284 -5.40 7.67 28.25
N THR A 285 -5.28 8.12 27.00
CA THR A 285 -6.46 8.43 26.18
C THR A 285 -7.14 7.14 25.75
N ARG A 286 -8.42 6.99 26.11
CA ARG A 286 -9.27 5.86 25.69
C ARG A 286 -9.56 5.91 24.20
N LEU A 287 -9.70 4.75 23.56
CA LEU A 287 -9.97 4.67 22.12
C LEU A 287 -11.33 5.29 21.76
N HIS A 288 -12.33 5.14 22.63
CA HIS A 288 -13.66 5.75 22.56
C HIS A 288 -14.34 5.72 23.95
N PRO A 289 -15.44 6.43 24.18
CA PRO A 289 -16.20 6.35 25.42
C PRO A 289 -16.64 4.91 25.73
N GLY A 290 -16.57 4.51 27.00
CA GLY A 290 -17.01 3.19 27.46
C GLY A 290 -15.98 2.05 27.30
N THR A 291 -14.91 2.22 26.50
CA THR A 291 -13.87 1.18 26.39
C THR A 291 -12.84 1.24 27.52
N ARG A 292 -12.25 0.08 27.85
CA ARG A 292 -11.08 -0.02 28.73
C ARG A 292 -9.76 0.11 27.95
N HIS A 293 -9.81 0.07 26.62
CA HIS A 293 -8.63 0.17 25.77
C HIS A 293 -8.20 1.63 25.63
N VAL A 294 -6.89 1.84 25.67
CA VAL A 294 -6.23 3.14 25.52
C VAL A 294 -5.23 3.07 24.36
N PHE A 295 -4.84 4.22 23.81
CA PHE A 295 -3.74 4.30 22.87
C PHE A 295 -2.45 3.82 23.52
N LYS A 296 -1.69 2.97 22.81
CA LYS A 296 -0.42 2.37 23.24
C LYS A 296 0.42 2.02 22.01
N PRO A 297 1.76 2.04 22.10
CA PRO A 297 2.60 1.63 20.98
C PRO A 297 2.28 0.22 20.51
N THR A 298 2.44 0.01 19.21
CA THR A 298 2.23 -1.29 18.56
C THR A 298 3.41 -1.59 17.64
N GLN A 299 3.47 -2.80 17.08
CA GLN A 299 4.47 -3.15 16.08
C GLN A 299 4.45 -2.24 14.83
N TYR A 300 3.32 -1.58 14.55
CA TYR A 300 3.18 -0.67 13.41
C TYR A 300 3.29 0.81 13.80
N TYR A 301 3.08 1.14 15.08
CA TYR A 301 3.10 2.50 15.59
C TYR A 301 3.96 2.59 16.84
N ALA A 302 5.22 2.97 16.67
CA ALA A 302 6.16 3.15 17.78
C ALA A 302 5.78 4.30 18.73
N LYS A 303 4.91 5.23 18.30
CA LYS A 303 4.41 6.35 19.10
C LYS A 303 2.90 6.25 19.23
N ALA A 304 2.40 6.56 20.44
CA ALA A 304 0.98 6.56 20.75
C ALA A 304 0.41 7.89 21.21
N SER A 305 1.23 8.94 21.26
CA SER A 305 0.77 10.30 21.54
C SER A 305 0.64 11.13 20.27
N TYR A 306 -0.45 11.91 20.18
CA TYR A 306 -0.76 12.77 19.05
C TYR A 306 -1.35 14.09 19.54
N GLN A 307 -0.81 15.21 19.07
CA GLN A 307 -1.30 16.53 19.47
C GLN A 307 -2.33 17.07 18.48
N ALA A 308 -3.33 17.78 19.00
CA ALA A 308 -4.33 18.54 18.25
C ALA A 308 -5.07 17.73 17.17
N VAL A 309 -5.43 16.48 17.49
CA VAL A 309 -6.20 15.59 16.61
C VAL A 309 -7.64 16.09 16.54
N PRO A 310 -8.23 16.30 15.35
CA PRO A 310 -9.66 16.63 15.22
C PRO A 310 -10.56 15.71 16.03
N THR A 311 -11.45 16.29 16.82
CA THR A 311 -12.36 15.53 17.67
C THR A 311 -13.42 14.83 16.81
N ARG A 312 -13.22 13.54 16.51
CA ARG A 312 -14.04 12.80 15.53
C ARG A 312 -15.55 12.87 15.80
N LYS A 313 -15.98 12.80 17.07
CA LYS A 313 -17.40 12.81 17.44
C LYS A 313 -18.13 14.11 17.07
N ASN A 314 -17.38 15.21 16.96
CA ASN A 314 -17.90 16.53 16.65
C ASN A 314 -18.09 16.71 15.13
N PHE A 315 -17.61 15.79 14.29
CA PHE A 315 -17.99 15.80 12.88
C PHE A 315 -19.47 15.46 12.75
N GLU A 316 -20.20 16.29 12.01
CA GLU A 316 -21.59 16.08 11.62
C GLU A 316 -21.71 15.12 10.41
N CYS A 317 -20.77 14.20 10.27
CA CYS A 317 -20.77 13.12 9.29
C CYS A 317 -20.04 11.90 9.86
N ASP A 318 -20.27 10.73 9.27
CA ASP A 318 -19.72 9.46 9.78
C ASP A 318 -18.45 8.99 9.06
N TRP A 319 -17.90 9.81 8.15
CA TRP A 319 -16.65 9.51 7.44
C TRP A 319 -15.44 9.26 8.35
N PRO A 320 -15.24 9.98 9.47
CA PRO A 320 -14.18 9.65 10.42
C PRO A 320 -14.23 8.20 10.91
N TYR A 321 -15.43 7.66 11.14
CA TYR A 321 -15.61 6.27 11.56
C TYR A 321 -15.31 5.29 10.42
N ALA A 322 -15.76 5.59 9.20
CA ALA A 322 -15.42 4.80 8.01
C ALA A 322 -13.90 4.72 7.78
N ILE A 323 -13.18 5.82 7.99
CA ILE A 323 -11.72 5.90 7.87
C ILE A 323 -11.01 5.01 8.88
N ARG A 324 -11.51 4.95 10.12
CA ARG A 324 -10.97 4.00 11.10
C ARG A 324 -11.09 2.58 10.56
N ARG A 325 -12.25 2.22 10.00
CA ARG A 325 -12.52 0.89 9.43
C ARG A 325 -11.78 0.61 8.12
N TYR A 326 -11.21 1.64 7.48
CA TYR A 326 -10.44 1.51 6.25
C TYR A 326 -9.26 0.55 6.44
N ASN A 327 -8.47 0.75 7.51
CA ASN A 327 -7.33 -0.09 7.84
C ASN A 327 -7.64 -1.16 8.91
N GLY A 328 -8.85 -1.74 8.85
CA GLY A 328 -9.25 -2.86 9.72
C GLY A 328 -9.80 -2.45 11.08
N SER A 329 -9.43 -3.19 12.14
CA SER A 329 -9.98 -3.08 13.50
C SER A 329 -8.90 -2.97 14.58
N GLY A 330 -9.34 -2.85 15.84
CA GLY A 330 -8.44 -2.80 16.99
C GLY A 330 -7.62 -1.52 17.08
N ILE A 331 -6.64 -1.51 17.97
CA ILE A 331 -5.85 -0.31 18.32
C ILE A 331 -5.16 0.33 17.11
N ASN A 332 -4.63 -0.46 16.18
CA ASN A 332 -3.95 0.05 14.98
C ASN A 332 -4.86 0.93 14.11
N SER A 333 -6.15 0.59 14.05
CA SER A 333 -7.16 1.38 13.31
C SER A 333 -7.37 2.77 13.91
N TYR A 334 -7.20 2.93 15.22
CA TYR A 334 -7.31 4.22 15.90
C TYR A 334 -6.05 5.09 15.71
N HIS A 335 -4.84 4.49 15.77
CA HIS A 335 -3.61 5.20 15.37
C HIS A 335 -3.69 5.68 13.92
N TYR A 336 -4.22 4.81 13.05
CA TYR A 336 -4.46 5.13 11.65
C TYR A 336 -5.38 6.34 11.51
N GLN A 337 -6.58 6.30 12.12
CA GLN A 337 -7.55 7.40 12.12
C GLN A 337 -6.94 8.71 12.63
N ALA A 338 -6.22 8.70 13.75
CA ALA A 338 -5.61 9.90 14.32
C ALA A 338 -4.67 10.59 13.31
N ARG A 339 -3.82 9.83 12.62
CA ARG A 339 -2.91 10.36 11.61
C ARG A 339 -3.66 10.88 10.37
N ILE A 340 -4.71 10.20 9.92
CA ILE A 340 -5.55 10.68 8.81
C ILE A 340 -6.22 12.01 9.16
N LEU A 341 -6.80 12.13 10.35
CA LEU A 341 -7.44 13.37 10.79
C LEU A 341 -6.42 14.53 10.89
N LEU A 342 -5.19 14.24 11.32
CA LEU A 342 -4.10 15.23 11.30
C LEU A 342 -3.67 15.63 9.87
N ASN A 343 -3.64 14.68 8.94
CA ASN A 343 -3.34 14.95 7.53
C ASN A 343 -4.44 15.79 6.89
N LEU A 344 -5.72 15.51 7.20
CA LEU A 344 -6.86 16.25 6.66
C LEU A 344 -6.79 17.76 6.93
N LYS A 345 -6.26 18.19 8.08
CA LYS A 345 -6.07 19.62 8.40
C LYS A 345 -5.04 20.31 7.49
N LYS A 346 -4.11 19.53 6.93
CA LYS A 346 -2.90 20.01 6.21
C LYS A 346 -3.07 20.01 4.70
N ILE A 347 -3.99 19.21 4.17
CA ILE A 347 -4.22 19.07 2.72
C ILE A 347 -4.91 20.30 2.15
#